data_AF-A0A8S8ZD36-F1
#
_entry.id   AF-A0A8S8ZD36-F1
#
_cell.length_a   1.000
_cell.length_b   1.000
_cell.length_c   1.000
_cell.angle_alpha   90.00
_cell.angle_beta   90.00
_cell.angle_gamma   90.00
#
_symmetry.space_group_name_H-M   'P 1'
#
loop_
_entity.id
_entity.type
_entity.pdbx_description
1 polymer ?
#
loop_
_entity_poly.entity_id
_entity_poly.type
_entity_poly.pdbx_seq_one_letter_code
_entity_poly.pdbx_strand_id
1 'polypeptide(L)'
;MVIVDEYFHDLMKKILNSYDIIKNLGDSKEDFLILDVELSKINGLLKVLLRKSDEFSDKNIEFSKLKKKIQNYFENYYFVEELEKMKEIYSEDPLRVKTHQKFYS
;
A
#
# COMPACT_ATOMS: atom_id res chain seq x y z
N MET A 1 -28.54 3.20 -10.39
CA MET A 1 -27.16 2.69 -10.57
C MET A 1 -26.15 3.85 -10.52
N VAL A 2 -26.29 4.77 -9.56
CA VAL A 2 -25.42 5.97 -9.39
C VAL A 2 -24.55 5.83 -8.13
N ILE A 3 -25.11 5.23 -7.08
CA ILE A 3 -24.48 5.02 -5.76
C ILE A 3 -23.20 4.16 -5.85
N VAL A 4 -23.21 3.16 -6.72
CA VAL A 4 -22.10 2.21 -6.88
C VAL A 4 -20.90 2.91 -7.53
N ASP A 5 -21.14 3.76 -8.52
CA ASP A 5 -20.09 4.51 -9.21
C ASP A 5 -19.49 5.61 -8.32
N GLU A 6 -20.31 6.30 -7.51
CA GLU A 6 -19.85 7.29 -6.53
C GLU A 6 -18.98 6.65 -5.43
N TYR A 7 -19.41 5.51 -4.89
CA TYR A 7 -18.63 4.80 -3.88
C TYR A 7 -17.27 4.33 -4.42
N PHE A 8 -17.24 3.79 -5.64
CA PHE A 8 -16.00 3.42 -6.28
C PHE A 8 -15.10 4.64 -6.55
N HIS A 9 -15.68 5.73 -7.05
CA HIS A 9 -14.97 6.98 -7.27
C HIS A 9 -14.31 7.49 -5.97
N ASP A 10 -15.04 7.47 -4.86
CA ASP A 10 -14.54 7.90 -3.55
C ASP A 10 -13.38 7.03 -3.05
N LEU A 11 -13.46 5.70 -3.25
CA LEU A 11 -12.36 4.80 -2.92
C LEU A 11 -11.12 5.10 -3.76
N MET A 12 -11.29 5.29 -5.07
CA MET A 12 -10.19 5.63 -5.97
C MET A 12 -9.56 6.98 -5.63
N LYS A 13 -10.37 7.98 -5.27
CA LYS A 13 -9.88 9.30 -4.82
C LYS A 13 -9.07 9.21 -3.53
N LYS A 14 -9.49 8.38 -2.57
CA LYS A 14 -8.73 8.14 -1.33
C LYS A 14 -7.39 7.47 -1.61
N ILE A 15 -7.35 6.49 -2.51
CA ILE A 15 -6.09 5.85 -2.93
C ILE A 15 -5.16 6.88 -3.58
N LEU A 16 -5.69 7.71 -4.49
CA LEU A 16 -4.90 8.74 -5.16
C LEU A 16 -4.33 9.77 -4.18
N ASN A 17 -5.12 10.23 -3.21
CA ASN A 17 -4.67 11.16 -2.19
C ASN A 17 -3.51 10.58 -1.35
N SER A 18 -3.62 9.30 -0.93
CA SER A 18 -2.53 8.63 -0.21
C SER A 18 -1.27 8.49 -1.08
N TYR A 19 -1.44 8.18 -2.36
CA TYR A 19 -0.33 8.12 -3.32
C TYR A 19 0.35 9.49 -3.49
N ASP A 20 -0.42 10.57 -3.59
CA ASP A 20 0.12 11.92 -3.71
C ASP A 20 0.93 12.32 -2.46
N ILE A 21 0.53 11.88 -1.26
CA ILE A 21 1.33 12.08 -0.04
C ILE A 21 2.67 11.33 -0.18
N ILE A 22 2.63 10.04 -0.51
CA ILE A 22 3.84 9.19 -0.67
C ILE A 22 4.81 9.79 -1.68
N LYS A 23 4.30 10.27 -2.81
CA LYS A 23 5.10 10.84 -3.90
C LYS A 23 5.91 12.08 -3.48
N ASN A 24 5.48 12.77 -2.44
CA ASN A 24 6.11 14.00 -1.95
C ASN A 24 6.97 13.78 -0.70
N LEU A 25 7.18 12.53 -0.26
CA LEU A 25 8.02 12.20 0.88
C LEU A 25 9.52 12.39 0.56
N GLY A 26 10.27 12.78 1.58
CA GLY A 26 11.73 12.79 1.56
C GLY A 26 12.32 11.44 1.98
N ASP A 27 13.47 11.48 2.65
CA ASP A 27 14.17 10.31 3.19
C ASP A 27 14.51 10.49 4.68
N SER A 28 13.50 10.91 5.44
CA SER A 28 13.59 11.01 6.90
C SER A 28 12.86 9.85 7.59
N LYS A 29 13.13 9.68 8.89
CA LYS A 29 12.41 8.71 9.72
C LYS A 29 10.92 9.05 9.81
N GLU A 30 10.60 10.33 9.95
CA GLU A 30 9.23 10.83 9.93
C GLU A 30 8.53 10.51 8.60
N ASP A 31 9.24 10.68 7.48
CA ASP A 31 8.73 10.31 6.16
C ASP A 31 8.46 8.80 6.07
N PHE A 32 9.34 7.96 6.62
CA PHE A 32 9.13 6.51 6.67
C PHE A 32 7.89 6.12 7.50
N LEU A 33 7.62 6.80 8.61
CA LEU A 33 6.39 6.57 9.38
C LEU A 33 5.15 6.96 8.58
N ILE A 34 5.20 8.06 7.82
CA ILE A 34 4.10 8.47 6.93
C ILE A 34 3.92 7.46 5.80
N LEU A 35 5.02 6.97 5.21
CA LEU A 35 5.04 5.94 4.17
C LEU A 35 4.30 4.67 4.64
N ASP A 36 4.65 4.14 5.82
CA ASP A 36 4.01 2.94 6.40
C ASP A 36 2.49 3.13 6.58
N VAL A 37 2.08 4.30 7.08
CA VAL A 37 0.67 4.64 7.28
C VAL A 37 -0.08 4.75 5.95
N GLU A 38 0.45 5.49 4.97
CA GLU A 38 -0.25 5.69 3.69
C GLU A 38 -0.31 4.42 2.84
N LEU A 39 0.73 3.59 2.86
CA LEU A 39 0.70 2.28 2.19
C LEU A 39 -0.26 1.31 2.86
N SER A 40 -0.34 1.33 4.20
CA SER A 40 -1.35 0.56 4.94
C SER A 40 -2.77 0.98 4.55
N LYS A 41 -3.02 2.29 4.39
CA LYS A 41 -4.32 2.80 3.90
C LYS A 41 -4.62 2.32 2.49
N ILE A 42 -3.68 2.46 1.55
CA ILE A 42 -3.85 2.00 0.16
C ILE A 42 -4.16 0.50 0.15
N ASN A 43 -3.40 -0.31 0.90
CA ASN A 43 -3.62 -1.75 1.01
C ASN A 43 -5.02 -2.10 1.53
N GLY A 44 -5.49 -1.40 2.56
CA GLY A 44 -6.85 -1.55 3.09
C GLY A 44 -7.91 -1.25 2.02
N LEU A 45 -7.75 -0.13 1.31
CA LEU A 45 -8.69 0.31 0.26
C LEU A 45 -8.71 -0.66 -0.93
N LEU A 46 -7.54 -1.17 -1.36
CA LEU A 46 -7.44 -2.18 -2.42
C LEU A 46 -8.13 -3.49 -2.03
N LYS A 47 -8.03 -3.93 -0.76
CA LYS A 47 -8.77 -5.10 -0.25
C LYS A 47 -10.29 -4.87 -0.27
N VAL A 48 -10.74 -3.67 0.08
CA VAL A 48 -12.17 -3.29 0.00
C VAL A 48 -12.65 -3.34 -1.45
N LEU A 49 -11.87 -2.78 -2.38
CA LEU A 49 -12.18 -2.84 -3.82
C LEU A 49 -12.27 -4.28 -4.32
N LEU A 50 -11.34 -5.14 -3.93
CA LEU A 50 -11.36 -6.56 -4.32
C LEU A 50 -12.60 -7.28 -3.78
N ARG A 51 -12.95 -7.09 -2.50
CA ARG A 51 -14.14 -7.71 -1.89
C ARG A 51 -15.45 -7.28 -2.54
N LYS A 52 -15.53 -6.02 -2.95
CA LYS A 52 -16.73 -5.48 -3.60
C LYS A 52 -16.70 -5.66 -5.11
N SER A 53 -15.59 -6.12 -5.69
CA SER A 53 -15.39 -6.22 -7.15
C SER A 53 -16.51 -6.97 -7.87
N ASP A 54 -17.13 -7.97 -7.23
CA ASP A 54 -18.25 -8.75 -7.78
C ASP A 54 -19.56 -7.94 -7.88
N GLU A 55 -19.69 -6.86 -7.10
CA GLU A 55 -20.79 -5.89 -7.22
C GLU A 55 -20.63 -5.01 -8.50
N PHE A 56 -19.43 -4.97 -9.09
CA PHE A 56 -19.06 -4.15 -10.26
C PHE A 56 -18.70 -4.96 -11.52
N SER A 57 -18.25 -6.21 -11.38
CA SER A 57 -17.53 -6.95 -12.43
C SER A 57 -18.36 -7.32 -13.65
N ASP A 58 -19.65 -7.59 -13.45
CA ASP A 58 -20.52 -8.12 -14.52
C ASP A 58 -20.97 -7.04 -15.50
N LYS A 59 -20.65 -5.77 -15.23
CA LYS A 59 -21.16 -4.62 -15.99
C LYS A 59 -20.11 -3.89 -16.82
N ASN A 60 -18.81 -4.10 -16.57
CA ASN A 60 -17.77 -3.31 -17.24
C ASN A 60 -16.39 -4.01 -17.24
N ILE A 61 -15.82 -4.18 -18.43
CA ILE A 61 -14.53 -4.85 -18.67
C ILE A 61 -13.34 -4.19 -17.94
N GLU A 62 -13.39 -2.88 -17.72
CA GLU A 62 -12.33 -2.15 -17.04
C GLU A 62 -12.25 -2.51 -15.55
N PHE A 63 -13.38 -2.81 -14.90
CA PHE A 63 -13.38 -3.30 -13.52
C PHE A 63 -12.77 -4.71 -13.42
N SER A 64 -13.04 -5.57 -14.40
CA SER A 64 -12.41 -6.89 -14.47
C SER A 64 -10.88 -6.79 -14.63
N LYS A 65 -10.41 -5.88 -15.48
CA LYS A 65 -8.97 -5.60 -15.63
C LYS A 65 -8.37 -5.05 -14.33
N LEU A 66 -9.05 -4.12 -13.66
CA LEU A 66 -8.59 -3.56 -12.39
C LEU A 66 -8.52 -4.65 -11.30
N LYS A 67 -9.56 -5.49 -11.17
CA LYS A 67 -9.59 -6.63 -10.25
C LYS A 67 -8.36 -7.52 -10.43
N LYS A 68 -8.05 -7.92 -11.66
CA LYS A 68 -6.87 -8.75 -11.97
C LYS A 68 -5.57 -8.07 -11.57
N LYS A 69 -5.42 -6.76 -11.82
CA LYS A 69 -4.23 -6.00 -11.39
C LYS A 69 -4.08 -5.99 -9.86
N ILE A 70 -5.17 -5.78 -9.13
CA ILE A 70 -5.16 -5.78 -7.66
C ILE A 70 -4.84 -7.18 -7.11
N GLN A 71 -5.42 -8.24 -7.70
CA GLN A 71 -5.11 -9.62 -7.33
C GLN A 71 -3.63 -9.93 -7.56
N ASN A 72 -3.12 -9.61 -8.75
CA ASN A 72 -1.72 -9.81 -9.09
C ASN A 72 -0.78 -9.05 -8.13
N TYR A 73 -1.15 -7.85 -7.70
CA TYR A 73 -0.40 -7.10 -6.69
C TYR A 73 -0.30 -7.89 -5.37
N PHE A 74 -1.42 -8.38 -4.84
CA PHE A 74 -1.40 -9.13 -3.57
C PHE A 74 -0.74 -10.51 -3.67
N GLU A 75 -0.78 -11.15 -4.83
CA GLU A 75 -0.16 -12.47 -5.04
C GLU A 75 1.35 -12.38 -5.22
N ASN A 76 1.86 -11.32 -5.86
CA ASN A 76 3.26 -11.23 -6.27
C ASN A 76 4.09 -10.21 -5.48
N TYR A 77 3.46 -9.33 -4.70
CA TYR A 77 4.15 -8.25 -4.02
C TYR A 77 4.05 -8.39 -2.50
N TYR A 78 5.16 -8.80 -1.88
CA TYR A 78 5.27 -9.02 -0.43
C TYR A 78 5.76 -7.77 0.30
N PHE A 79 5.09 -6.64 0.05
CA PHE A 79 5.50 -5.33 0.56
C PHE A 79 5.54 -5.24 2.08
N VAL A 80 4.74 -6.06 2.77
CA VAL A 80 4.71 -6.10 4.24
C VAL A 80 6.06 -6.52 4.81
N GLU A 81 6.73 -7.51 4.22
CA GLU A 81 8.06 -7.94 4.70
C GLU A 81 9.14 -6.90 4.41
N GLU A 82 9.03 -6.18 3.30
CA GLU A 82 9.94 -5.08 2.96
C GLU A 82 9.79 -3.91 3.94
N LEU A 83 8.55 -3.54 4.28
CA LEU A 83 8.27 -2.52 5.30
C LEU A 83 8.80 -2.93 6.68
N GLU A 84 8.62 -4.18 7.09
CA GLU A 84 9.13 -4.66 8.38
C GLU A 84 10.66 -4.59 8.44
N LYS A 85 11.37 -4.95 7.35
CA LYS A 85 12.84 -4.78 7.27
C LYS A 85 13.24 -3.31 7.33
N MET A 86 12.50 -2.42 6.65
CA MET A 86 12.78 -0.99 6.70
C MET A 86 12.52 -0.40 8.09
N LYS A 87 11.50 -0.86 8.82
CA LYS A 87 11.26 -0.46 10.22
C LYS A 87 12.49 -0.70 11.09
N GLU A 88 13.25 -1.77 10.84
CA GLU A 88 14.49 -2.03 11.58
C GLU A 88 15.56 -0.97 11.32
N ILE A 89 15.71 -0.51 10.07
CA ILE A 89 16.69 0.50 9.65
C ILE A 89 16.38 1.87 10.27
N TYR A 90 15.10 2.25 10.30
CA TYR A 90 14.65 3.52 10.87
C TYR A 90 14.35 3.44 12.39
N SER A 91 14.55 2.27 13.02
CA SER A 91 14.41 2.10 14.48
C SER A 91 15.59 2.72 15.23
N GLU A 92 15.31 3.34 16.38
CA GLU A 92 16.24 4.16 17.15
C GLU A 92 17.24 3.37 18.01
N ASP A 93 17.34 2.04 17.87
CA ASP A 93 18.16 1.23 18.78
C ASP A 93 19.66 1.25 18.39
N PRO A 94 20.52 1.98 19.15
CA PRO A 94 21.95 2.09 18.84
C PRO A 94 22.69 0.76 19.02
N LEU A 95 22.10 -0.21 19.73
CA LEU A 95 22.69 -1.53 19.96
C LEU A 95 22.48 -2.49 18.78
N ARG A 96 21.54 -2.21 17.88
CA ARG A 96 21.23 -3.09 16.73
C ARG A 96 22.14 -2.86 15.52
N VAL A 97 22.62 -1.63 15.31
CA VAL A 97 23.58 -1.31 14.22
C VAL A 97 24.86 -2.15 14.33
N LYS A 98 25.29 -2.50 15.56
CA LYS A 98 26.44 -3.38 15.82
C LYS A 98 26.23 -4.81 15.32
N THR A 99 24.99 -5.29 15.21
CA THR A 99 24.70 -6.66 14.79
C THR A 99 24.95 -6.84 13.29
N HIS A 100 24.61 -5.85 12.46
CA HIS A 100 24.85 -5.91 11.00
C HIS A 100 26.30 -5.71 10.59
N GLN A 101 27.11 -5.00 11.39
CA GLN A 101 28.55 -4.81 11.12
C GLN A 101 29.37 -6.09 11.41
N LYS A 102 28.85 -6.99 12.26
CA LYS A 102 29.49 -8.26 12.64
C LYS A 102 29.24 -9.42 11.68
N PHE A 103 28.28 -9.32 10.76
CA PHE A 103 28.02 -10.36 9.76
C PHE A 103 28.83 -10.18 8.46
N TYR A 104 29.59 -9.08 8.35
CA TYR A 104 30.51 -8.80 7.24
C TYR A 104 31.97 -8.59 7.71
N SER A 105 32.33 -9.05 8.91
CA SER A 105 33.72 -9.06 9.40
C SER A 105 34.28 -10.47 9.54
#